data_AF-A0A9P4TUT7-F1
#
_entry.id   AF-A0A9P4TUT7-F1
#
_cell.length_a   1.000
_cell.length_b   1.000
_cell.length_c   1.000
_cell.angle_alpha   90.00
_cell.angle_beta   90.00
_cell.angle_gamma   90.00
#
_symmetry.space_group_name_H-M   'P 1'
#
loop_
_entity.id
_entity.type
_entity.pdbx_description
1 polymer ?
#
loop_
_entity_poly.entity_id
_entity_poly.type
_entity_poly.pdbx_seq_one_letter_code
_entity_poly.pdbx_strand_id
1 'polypeptide(L)'
;MQLITSLAVLAAAASTVSALGNAIIYNKCPYDVYVWPTDANRAPTTPTTIKAGGMFSEGYHTPSAGGVSIKISKSTSCAAGIITQFEYTVSAYSGKNFLWYDGSNVDCTADKCPFQADGVFLTTSRGNSGVCKECVCPPSTSTTAKCDCFYAFDVDDRNSFSCDDAADTMLYLCASSASGSSSPAAVASSVASPIAKAATTASVSVSTAAPAVTSSSSVAQINEAPVTLVTKTRTKHAHGRRHHH
;
A
#
# COMPACT_ATOMS: atom_id res chain seq x y z
N MET A 1 22.71 21.90 69.15
CA MET A 1 23.12 21.07 68.00
C MET A 1 21.87 20.74 67.20
N GLN A 2 21.62 21.48 66.12
CA GLN A 2 20.47 21.25 65.22
C GLN A 2 20.98 20.60 63.93
N LEU A 3 20.59 19.35 63.72
CA LEU A 3 20.76 18.61 62.47
C LEU A 3 19.71 19.11 61.47
N ILE A 4 20.14 19.77 60.40
CA ILE A 4 19.29 20.06 59.24
C ILE A 4 19.64 19.01 58.18
N THR A 5 18.84 17.95 58.13
CA THR A 5 18.86 16.97 57.03
C THR A 5 18.02 17.50 55.87
N SER A 6 18.69 18.04 54.86
CA SER A 6 18.06 18.45 53.60
C SER A 6 17.87 17.23 52.70
N LEU A 7 16.63 16.76 52.55
CA LEU A 7 16.26 15.81 51.49
C LEU A 7 16.13 16.58 50.16
N ALA A 8 17.10 16.40 49.27
CA ALA A 8 16.97 16.83 47.88
C ALA A 8 16.10 15.79 47.13
N VAL A 9 14.85 16.16 46.84
CA VAL A 9 13.98 15.35 45.96
C VAL A 9 14.37 15.63 44.51
N LEU A 10 15.08 14.69 43.89
CA LEU A 10 15.40 14.73 42.48
C LEU A 10 14.19 14.22 41.68
N ALA A 11 13.33 15.14 41.24
CA ALA A 11 12.25 14.80 40.30
C ALA A 11 12.87 14.53 38.92
N ALA A 12 13.02 13.25 38.56
CA ALA A 12 13.38 12.86 37.21
C ALA A 12 12.21 13.16 36.27
N ALA A 13 12.34 14.22 35.47
CA ALA A 13 11.42 14.48 34.36
C ALA A 13 11.69 13.42 33.28
N ALA A 14 10.92 12.33 33.30
CA ALA A 14 10.91 11.37 32.20
C ALA A 14 10.18 12.03 31.02
N SER A 15 10.93 12.46 30.02
CA SER A 15 10.38 12.87 28.72
C SER A 15 9.70 11.65 28.10
N THR A 16 8.36 11.60 28.13
CA THR A 16 7.61 10.60 27.39
C THR A 16 7.76 10.89 25.90
N VAL A 17 8.74 10.28 25.25
CA VAL A 17 8.79 10.23 23.79
C VAL A 17 7.56 9.45 23.36
N SER A 18 6.57 10.13 22.77
CA SER A 18 5.44 9.45 22.14
C SER A 18 5.98 8.65 20.97
N ALA A 19 5.88 7.32 21.04
CA ALA A 19 6.22 6.47 19.92
C ALA A 19 5.11 6.59 18.86
N LEU A 20 5.48 7.01 17.65
CA LEU A 20 4.57 7.00 16.51
C LEU A 20 4.10 5.57 16.22
N GLY A 21 2.87 5.46 15.71
CA GLY A 21 2.33 4.20 15.21
C GLY A 21 2.96 3.73 13.89
N ASN A 22 2.33 2.74 13.28
CA ASN A 22 2.78 2.10 12.04
C ASN A 22 1.71 2.17 10.95
N ALA A 23 2.15 2.26 9.70
CA ALA A 23 1.35 1.93 8.53
C ALA A 23 1.50 0.44 8.22
N ILE A 24 0.38 -0.29 8.20
CA ILE A 24 0.35 -1.74 8.08
C ILE A 24 -0.54 -2.15 6.91
N ILE A 25 -0.06 -3.07 6.07
CA ILE A 25 -0.84 -3.68 5.00
C ILE A 25 -0.91 -5.18 5.23
N TYR A 26 -2.11 -5.72 5.37
CA TYR A 26 -2.37 -7.15 5.42
C TYR A 26 -2.83 -7.64 4.06
N ASN A 27 -2.08 -8.56 3.47
CA ASN A 27 -2.46 -9.21 2.23
C ASN A 27 -3.35 -10.43 2.54
N LYS A 28 -4.67 -10.24 2.55
CA LYS A 28 -5.62 -11.38 2.65
C LYS A 28 -5.93 -12.00 1.29
N CYS A 29 -5.34 -11.50 0.20
CA CYS A 29 -5.55 -12.06 -1.12
C CYS A 29 -4.90 -13.45 -1.24
N PRO A 30 -5.41 -14.33 -2.13
CA PRO A 30 -4.82 -15.64 -2.40
C PRO A 30 -3.56 -15.57 -3.30
N TYR A 31 -3.00 -14.37 -3.51
CA TYR A 31 -1.87 -14.11 -4.38
C TYR A 31 -0.93 -13.06 -3.75
N ASP A 32 0.31 -13.04 -4.22
CA ASP A 32 1.31 -12.06 -3.78
C ASP A 32 0.95 -10.64 -4.27
N VAL A 33 1.26 -9.63 -3.46
CA VAL A 33 1.14 -8.21 -3.82
C VAL A 33 2.47 -7.50 -3.66
N TYR A 34 2.61 -6.37 -4.34
CA TYR A 34 3.88 -5.63 -4.45
C TYR A 34 3.68 -4.21 -3.94
N VAL A 35 4.55 -3.76 -3.04
CA VAL A 35 4.44 -2.44 -2.41
C VAL A 35 5.70 -1.59 -2.55
N TRP A 36 5.50 -0.28 -2.77
CA TRP A 36 6.55 0.73 -2.86
C TRP A 36 6.23 1.93 -1.96
N PRO A 37 6.83 2.01 -0.76
CA PRO A 37 6.76 3.22 0.06
C PRO A 37 7.47 4.38 -0.65
N THR A 38 6.71 5.39 -1.06
CA THR A 38 7.21 6.54 -1.83
C THR A 38 6.89 7.83 -1.10
N ASP A 39 7.87 8.72 -0.99
CA ASP A 39 7.75 10.05 -0.40
C ASP A 39 8.79 11.01 -0.99
N ALA A 40 8.92 12.21 -0.43
CA ALA A 40 9.88 13.20 -0.93
C ALA A 40 11.35 12.78 -0.77
N ASN A 41 11.65 11.79 0.06
CA ASN A 41 13.00 11.30 0.36
C ASN A 41 13.25 9.87 -0.16
N ARG A 42 12.21 9.08 -0.39
CA ARG A 42 12.27 7.66 -0.79
C ARG A 42 11.46 7.42 -2.06
N ALA A 43 12.07 6.78 -3.05
CA ALA A 43 11.39 6.32 -4.27
C ALA A 43 12.00 4.99 -4.75
N PRO A 44 11.74 3.87 -4.04
CA PRO A 44 12.34 2.58 -4.37
C PRO A 44 11.94 2.12 -5.78
N THR A 45 12.88 1.53 -6.50
CA THR A 45 12.65 0.97 -7.85
C THR A 45 12.21 -0.48 -7.82
N THR A 46 12.45 -1.18 -6.70
CA THR A 46 12.06 -2.58 -6.49
C THR A 46 10.99 -2.67 -5.41
N PRO A 47 9.92 -3.48 -5.61
CA PRO A 47 8.89 -3.63 -4.61
C PRO A 47 9.36 -4.47 -3.43
N THR A 48 8.75 -4.24 -2.28
CA THR A 48 8.62 -5.28 -1.26
C THR A 48 7.46 -6.20 -1.65
N THR A 49 7.70 -7.50 -1.75
CA THR A 49 6.64 -8.48 -2.00
C THR A 49 5.98 -8.89 -0.68
N ILE A 50 4.68 -8.70 -0.58
CA ILE A 50 3.87 -9.27 0.49
C ILE A 50 3.29 -10.58 -0.02
N LYS A 51 3.77 -11.69 0.52
CA LYS A 51 3.24 -13.02 0.18
C LYS A 51 1.75 -13.12 0.50
N ALA A 52 1.01 -14.00 -0.20
CA ALA A 52 -0.37 -14.33 0.15
C ALA A 52 -0.49 -14.66 1.66
N GLY A 53 -1.41 -14.01 2.36
CA GLY A 53 -1.60 -14.13 3.82
C GLY A 53 -0.58 -13.36 4.68
N GLY A 54 0.44 -12.75 4.07
CA GLY A 54 1.49 -12.01 4.75
C GLY A 54 1.12 -10.55 5.06
N MET A 55 2.11 -9.79 5.54
CA MET A 55 1.95 -8.37 5.82
C MET A 55 3.20 -7.55 5.47
N PHE A 56 2.99 -6.26 5.22
CA PHE A 56 4.00 -5.21 5.23
C PHE A 56 3.72 -4.28 6.40
N SER A 57 4.77 -3.75 7.02
CA SER A 57 4.65 -2.72 8.05
C SER A 57 5.85 -1.79 7.99
N GLU A 58 5.60 -0.49 8.12
CA GLU A 58 6.63 0.50 8.44
C GLU A 58 6.13 1.40 9.57
N GLY A 59 7.03 1.82 10.45
CA GLY A 59 6.76 2.92 11.37
C GLY A 59 6.53 4.21 10.59
N TYR A 60 5.68 5.11 11.09
CA TYR A 60 5.40 6.34 10.36
C TYR A 60 6.66 7.14 10.07
N HIS A 61 6.86 7.46 8.80
CA HIS A 61 7.95 8.30 8.32
C HIS A 61 7.47 9.74 8.13
N THR A 62 8.28 10.72 8.54
CA THR A 62 8.02 12.15 8.31
C THR A 62 9.01 12.66 7.26
N PRO A 63 8.62 12.69 5.98
CA PRO A 63 9.50 13.17 4.92
C PRO A 63 9.70 14.69 5.00
N SER A 64 10.69 15.20 4.27
CA SER A 64 11.00 16.64 4.20
C SER A 64 9.87 17.49 3.59
N ALA A 65 8.92 16.87 2.89
CA ALA A 65 7.73 17.51 2.35
C ALA A 65 6.61 16.48 2.10
N GLY A 66 5.36 16.88 2.33
CA GLY A 66 4.18 16.04 2.09
C GLY A 66 4.07 14.86 3.06
N GLY A 67 3.37 13.82 2.61
CA GLY A 67 3.23 12.55 3.32
C GLY A 67 3.93 11.40 2.60
N VAL A 68 3.64 10.19 3.04
CA VAL A 68 4.06 8.94 2.42
C VAL A 68 2.90 8.34 1.66
N SER A 69 3.18 7.85 0.45
CA SER A 69 2.26 7.09 -0.38
C SER A 69 2.83 5.69 -0.60
N ILE A 70 2.22 4.69 0.03
CA ILE A 70 2.56 3.29 -0.19
C ILE A 70 1.77 2.82 -1.41
N LYS A 71 2.44 2.72 -2.55
CA LYS A 71 1.85 2.25 -3.81
C LYS A 71 1.74 0.73 -3.80
N ILE A 72 0.59 0.19 -4.21
CA ILE A 72 0.24 -1.23 -4.11
C ILE A 72 -0.23 -1.73 -5.48
N SER A 73 0.34 -2.83 -5.96
CA SER A 73 -0.04 -3.48 -7.21
C SER A 73 -0.17 -5.00 -7.07
N LYS A 74 -0.94 -5.60 -7.99
CA LYS A 74 -0.97 -7.06 -8.23
C LYS A 74 0.18 -7.54 -9.12
N SER A 75 0.97 -6.63 -9.67
CA SER A 75 2.10 -6.93 -10.57
C SER A 75 3.40 -6.33 -10.04
N THR A 76 4.54 -6.78 -10.57
CA THR A 76 5.86 -6.21 -10.26
C THR A 76 6.10 -4.83 -10.88
N SER A 77 5.09 -4.21 -11.48
CA SER A 77 5.17 -2.90 -12.13
C SER A 77 4.49 -1.83 -11.28
N CYS A 78 5.20 -0.73 -11.02
CA CYS A 78 4.67 0.48 -10.39
C CYS A 78 4.19 1.51 -11.44
N ALA A 79 3.57 1.04 -12.53
CA ALA A 79 3.09 1.91 -13.59
C ALA A 79 1.76 2.58 -13.24
N ALA A 80 1.58 3.83 -13.67
CA ALA A 80 0.30 4.51 -13.56
C ALA A 80 -0.80 3.73 -14.30
N GLY A 81 -2.01 3.74 -13.76
CA GLY A 81 -3.17 3.03 -14.28
C GLY A 81 -3.47 1.71 -13.59
N ILE A 82 -2.56 1.19 -12.74
CA ILE A 82 -2.67 -0.12 -12.05
C ILE A 82 -2.26 -0.07 -10.58
N ILE A 83 -2.40 1.10 -9.93
CA ILE A 83 -1.94 1.33 -8.55
C ILE A 83 -3.10 1.77 -7.67
N THR A 84 -3.24 1.09 -6.53
CA THR A 84 -3.94 1.60 -5.35
C THR A 84 -2.90 2.11 -4.38
N GLN A 85 -3.21 3.19 -3.67
CA GLN A 85 -2.31 3.84 -2.73
C GLN A 85 -2.90 3.79 -1.32
N PHE A 86 -2.03 3.57 -0.34
CA PHE A 86 -2.31 3.78 1.07
C PHE A 86 -1.42 4.92 1.54
N GLU A 87 -2.03 6.03 1.91
CA GLU A 87 -1.33 7.28 2.15
C GLU A 87 -1.45 7.68 3.61
N TYR A 88 -0.39 8.30 4.14
CA TYR A 88 -0.40 8.86 5.47
C TYR A 88 0.49 10.10 5.58
N THR A 89 0.11 11.02 6.47
CA THR A 89 0.92 12.19 6.81
C THR A 89 0.90 12.40 8.32
N VAL A 90 2.07 12.36 8.97
CA VAL A 90 2.21 12.82 10.35
C VAL A 90 2.33 14.34 10.33
N SER A 91 1.46 15.03 11.05
CA SER A 91 1.44 16.48 11.16
C SER A 91 1.42 16.91 12.61
N ALA A 92 1.85 18.13 12.89
CA ALA A 92 1.83 18.70 14.23
C ALA A 92 1.10 20.05 14.22
N TYR A 93 0.14 20.23 15.12
CA TYR A 93 -0.59 21.48 15.30
C TYR A 93 -0.58 21.85 16.78
N SER A 94 -0.14 23.07 17.09
CA SER A 94 -0.05 23.56 18.48
C SER A 94 0.73 22.61 19.42
N GLY A 95 1.80 21.98 18.93
CA GLY A 95 2.64 21.07 19.70
C GLY A 95 2.04 19.67 19.92
N LYS A 96 0.93 19.34 19.26
CA LYS A 96 0.33 18.00 19.27
C LYS A 96 0.43 17.38 17.89
N ASN A 97 0.94 16.16 17.84
CA ASN A 97 0.97 15.39 16.62
C ASN A 97 -0.40 14.74 16.37
N PHE A 98 -0.68 14.51 15.10
CA PHE A 98 -1.83 13.77 14.62
C PHE A 98 -1.50 13.17 13.27
N LEU A 99 -2.26 12.16 12.91
CA LEU A 99 -2.09 11.42 11.68
C LEU A 99 -3.23 11.76 10.73
N TRP A 100 -2.90 12.05 9.48
CA TRP A 100 -3.82 11.92 8.36
C TRP A 100 -3.57 10.61 7.64
N TYR A 101 -4.62 9.95 7.19
CA TYR A 101 -4.52 8.74 6.38
C TYR A 101 -5.71 8.59 5.44
N ASP A 102 -5.47 7.93 4.33
CA ASP A 102 -6.50 7.62 3.34
C ASP A 102 -6.08 6.48 2.41
N GLY A 103 -7.05 6.01 1.65
CA GLY A 103 -6.81 5.16 0.49
C GLY A 103 -7.12 5.90 -0.79
N SER A 104 -6.37 5.60 -1.84
CA SER A 104 -6.46 6.37 -3.08
C SER A 104 -6.30 5.48 -4.31
N ASN A 105 -7.22 5.66 -5.25
CA ASN A 105 -7.33 5.01 -6.55
C ASN A 105 -7.16 6.03 -7.69
N VAL A 106 -6.58 7.20 -7.41
CA VAL A 106 -6.35 8.23 -8.45
C VAL A 106 -5.30 7.80 -9.48
N ASP A 107 -4.38 6.90 -9.09
CA ASP A 107 -3.31 6.36 -9.92
C ASP A 107 -3.72 5.06 -10.65
N CYS A 108 -5.01 4.71 -10.68
CA CYS A 108 -5.55 3.63 -11.50
C CYS A 108 -6.60 4.12 -12.49
N THR A 109 -6.94 3.28 -13.48
CA THR A 109 -7.91 3.64 -14.53
C THR A 109 -9.10 2.70 -14.54
N ALA A 110 -10.31 3.25 -14.44
CA ALA A 110 -11.59 2.55 -14.55
C ALA A 110 -11.69 1.28 -13.70
N ASP A 111 -11.62 0.11 -14.33
CA ASP A 111 -11.74 -1.23 -13.76
C ASP A 111 -10.40 -1.86 -13.36
N LYS A 112 -9.30 -1.13 -13.58
CA LYS A 112 -7.93 -1.59 -13.30
C LYS A 112 -7.41 -1.19 -11.93
N CYS A 113 -8.27 -0.62 -11.09
CA CYS A 113 -7.92 -0.32 -9.71
C CYS A 113 -7.71 -1.63 -8.95
N PRO A 114 -6.49 -1.89 -8.44
CA PRO A 114 -6.23 -3.07 -7.65
C PRO A 114 -7.25 -3.21 -6.50
N PHE A 115 -7.66 -4.45 -6.24
CA PHE A 115 -8.50 -4.82 -5.09
C PHE A 115 -9.92 -4.24 -5.05
N GLN A 116 -10.31 -3.35 -5.98
CA GLN A 116 -11.68 -2.79 -6.03
C GLN A 116 -12.75 -3.88 -6.14
N ALA A 117 -12.50 -4.91 -6.95
CA ALA A 117 -13.40 -6.06 -7.07
C ALA A 117 -13.31 -7.04 -5.89
N ASP A 118 -12.16 -7.07 -5.20
CA ASP A 118 -11.87 -8.04 -4.14
C ASP A 118 -12.21 -7.53 -2.74
N GLY A 119 -12.46 -6.23 -2.61
CA GLY A 119 -12.73 -5.53 -1.36
C GLY A 119 -11.46 -5.04 -0.65
N VAL A 120 -11.59 -3.92 0.05
CA VAL A 120 -10.57 -3.34 0.91
C VAL A 120 -11.20 -2.84 2.21
N PHE A 121 -10.48 -2.99 3.31
CA PHE A 121 -10.88 -2.47 4.61
C PHE A 121 -9.73 -1.70 5.25
N LEU A 122 -9.95 -0.43 5.54
CA LEU A 122 -8.99 0.46 6.17
C LEU A 122 -9.51 0.84 7.56
N THR A 123 -8.70 0.60 8.58
CA THR A 123 -9.03 0.89 9.98
C THR A 123 -7.79 1.38 10.73
N THR A 124 -7.94 1.65 12.01
CA THR A 124 -6.86 1.98 12.93
C THR A 124 -6.88 1.04 14.13
N SER A 125 -5.78 1.00 14.88
CA SER A 125 -5.73 0.31 16.18
C SER A 125 -6.70 0.90 17.23
N ARG A 126 -7.30 2.07 16.95
CA ARG A 126 -8.38 2.68 17.74
C ARG A 126 -9.78 2.24 17.28
N GLY A 127 -9.87 1.47 16.20
CA GLY A 127 -11.13 1.11 15.54
C GLY A 127 -11.88 2.32 15.00
N ASN A 128 -13.18 2.13 14.74
CA ASN A 128 -14.09 3.22 14.41
C ASN A 128 -14.50 3.98 15.69
N SER A 129 -14.02 5.21 15.82
CA SER A 129 -14.25 6.07 16.99
C SER A 129 -14.59 7.50 16.55
N GLY A 130 -14.95 8.36 17.51
CA GLY A 130 -15.24 9.76 17.20
C GLY A 130 -14.03 10.53 16.63
N VAL A 131 -12.81 10.02 16.80
CA VAL A 131 -11.56 10.62 16.33
C VAL A 131 -10.92 9.88 15.17
N CYS A 132 -11.09 8.56 15.06
CA CYS A 132 -10.48 7.73 14.03
C CYS A 132 -11.57 7.00 13.23
N LYS A 133 -11.51 7.06 11.90
CA LYS A 133 -12.55 6.50 11.03
C LYS A 133 -12.10 5.21 10.35
N GLU A 134 -13.06 4.37 10.02
CA GLU A 134 -12.84 3.21 9.16
C GLU A 134 -13.43 3.45 7.78
N CYS A 135 -12.88 2.75 6.80
CA CYS A 135 -13.37 2.69 5.44
C CYS A 135 -13.57 1.22 5.05
N VAL A 136 -14.81 0.86 4.73
CA VAL A 136 -15.19 -0.47 4.29
C VAL A 136 -15.61 -0.38 2.83
N CYS A 137 -14.87 -1.06 1.97
CA CYS A 137 -15.20 -1.21 0.56
C CYS A 137 -15.37 -2.70 0.26
N PRO A 138 -16.61 -3.21 0.26
CA PRO A 138 -16.87 -4.62 0.04
C PRO A 138 -16.40 -5.08 -1.35
N PRO A 139 -16.10 -6.37 -1.54
CA PRO A 139 -15.94 -6.95 -2.86
C PRO A 139 -17.17 -6.65 -3.72
N SER A 140 -16.91 -6.33 -4.99
CA SER A 140 -17.95 -6.01 -5.94
C SER A 140 -17.67 -6.67 -7.28
N THR A 141 -18.69 -7.31 -7.85
CA THR A 141 -18.63 -7.83 -9.22
C THR A 141 -18.75 -6.72 -10.26
N SER A 142 -19.14 -5.51 -9.84
CA SER A 142 -19.18 -4.34 -10.71
C SER A 142 -17.79 -3.73 -10.82
N THR A 143 -17.24 -3.78 -12.03
CA THR A 143 -15.98 -3.13 -12.41
C THR A 143 -16.04 -1.60 -12.33
N THR A 144 -17.23 -1.03 -12.10
CA THR A 144 -17.43 0.41 -11.92
C THR A 144 -17.72 0.82 -10.49
N ALA A 145 -18.02 -0.13 -9.58
CA ALA A 145 -18.37 0.17 -8.19
C ALA A 145 -17.24 0.90 -7.49
N LYS A 146 -17.46 2.17 -7.15
CA LYS A 146 -16.46 3.00 -6.48
C LYS A 146 -16.46 2.70 -4.98
N CYS A 147 -15.27 2.77 -4.41
CA CYS A 147 -15.06 2.76 -2.98
C CYS A 147 -15.25 4.19 -2.50
N ASP A 148 -16.43 4.51 -1.94
CA ASP A 148 -16.81 5.89 -1.59
C ASP A 148 -15.91 6.55 -0.55
N CYS A 149 -15.07 5.76 0.13
CA CYS A 149 -14.10 6.22 1.11
C CYS A 149 -12.64 6.16 0.64
N PHE A 150 -12.39 5.87 -0.65
CA PHE A 150 -11.09 6.06 -1.30
C PHE A 150 -11.18 7.18 -2.33
N TYR A 151 -10.11 7.94 -2.52
CA TYR A 151 -10.05 8.94 -3.59
C TYR A 151 -10.14 8.26 -4.96
N ALA A 152 -11.20 8.53 -5.72
CA ALA A 152 -11.33 8.05 -7.09
C ALA A 152 -10.81 9.06 -8.13
N PHE A 153 -10.78 10.34 -7.77
CA PHE A 153 -10.38 11.45 -8.62
C PHE A 153 -9.51 12.42 -7.81
N ASP A 154 -8.63 13.15 -8.48
CA ASP A 154 -7.73 14.14 -7.88
C ASP A 154 -8.42 15.45 -7.45
N VAL A 155 -9.71 15.58 -7.74
CA VAL A 155 -10.59 16.70 -7.36
C VAL A 155 -11.57 16.34 -6.25
N ASP A 156 -11.55 15.09 -5.79
CA ASP A 156 -12.28 14.70 -4.60
C ASP A 156 -11.40 15.02 -3.38
N ASP A 157 -11.89 15.82 -2.45
CA ASP A 157 -11.17 16.22 -1.22
C ASP A 157 -11.90 15.71 0.05
N ARG A 158 -12.75 14.68 -0.08
CA ARG A 158 -13.65 14.23 1.01
C ARG A 158 -13.17 13.02 1.80
N ASN A 159 -12.08 12.38 1.39
CA ASN A 159 -11.78 11.00 1.78
C ASN A 159 -10.55 10.85 2.69
N SER A 160 -10.02 11.96 3.22
CA SER A 160 -8.97 11.94 4.23
C SER A 160 -9.54 11.79 5.64
N PHE A 161 -8.97 10.85 6.38
CA PHE A 161 -9.29 10.61 7.79
C PHE A 161 -8.17 11.12 8.68
N SER A 162 -8.51 11.39 9.93
CA SER A 162 -7.54 11.73 10.97
C SER A 162 -7.60 10.73 12.12
N CYS A 163 -6.53 10.66 12.91
CA CYS A 163 -6.44 9.90 14.16
C CYS A 163 -5.28 10.45 15.02
N ASP A 164 -5.11 9.96 16.25
CA ASP A 164 -3.88 10.22 17.01
C ASP A 164 -2.66 9.53 16.35
N ASP A 165 -1.49 10.13 16.47
CA ASP A 165 -0.26 9.69 15.79
C ASP A 165 0.36 8.41 16.38
N ALA A 166 -0.13 7.96 17.53
CA ALA A 166 0.25 6.70 18.16
C ALA A 166 -0.66 5.53 17.74
N ALA A 167 -1.66 5.76 16.88
CA ALA A 167 -2.51 4.70 16.35
C ALA A 167 -1.83 4.06 15.14
N ASP A 168 -1.77 2.73 15.09
CA ASP A 168 -1.47 2.04 13.84
C ASP A 168 -2.63 2.20 12.85
N THR A 169 -2.32 2.42 11.58
CA THR A 169 -3.28 2.37 10.46
C THR A 169 -3.10 1.06 9.71
N MET A 170 -4.20 0.36 9.45
CA MET A 170 -4.19 -1.00 8.92
C MET A 170 -5.09 -1.09 7.70
N LEU A 171 -4.49 -1.40 6.55
CA LEU A 171 -5.19 -1.71 5.32
C LEU A 171 -5.22 -3.23 5.10
N TYR A 172 -6.41 -3.80 4.99
CA TYR A 172 -6.65 -5.19 4.67
C TYR A 172 -7.08 -5.29 3.20
N LEU A 173 -6.24 -5.94 2.39
CA LEU A 173 -6.51 -6.21 0.98
C LEU A 173 -7.33 -7.48 0.83
N CYS A 174 -8.28 -7.51 -0.11
CA CYS A 174 -9.20 -8.62 -0.35
C CYS A 174 -10.07 -8.97 0.87
N ALA A 175 -10.57 -7.96 1.58
CA ALA A 175 -11.36 -8.11 2.80
C ALA A 175 -12.35 -6.95 3.00
N SER A 176 -13.46 -7.23 3.68
CA SER A 176 -14.44 -6.20 4.12
C SER A 176 -14.35 -5.91 5.63
N SER A 177 -13.46 -6.58 6.36
CA SER A 177 -13.24 -6.41 7.80
C SER A 177 -11.90 -7.01 8.21
N ALA A 178 -11.41 -6.65 9.40
CA ALA A 178 -10.16 -7.20 9.93
C ALA A 178 -10.20 -8.73 10.14
N SER A 179 -11.38 -9.27 10.48
CA SER A 179 -11.61 -10.69 10.76
C SER A 179 -11.97 -11.51 9.52
N GLY A 180 -11.98 -10.90 8.33
CA GLY A 180 -12.32 -11.58 7.09
C GLY A 180 -11.28 -12.65 6.73
N SER A 181 -11.65 -13.92 6.88
CA SER A 181 -11.08 -15.00 6.07
C SER A 181 -11.34 -14.65 4.60
N SER A 182 -10.30 -14.73 3.77
CA SER A 182 -10.45 -14.73 2.33
C SER A 182 -11.58 -15.69 1.96
N SER A 183 -12.59 -15.21 1.24
CA SER A 183 -13.66 -16.06 0.73
C SER A 183 -13.36 -16.36 -0.74
N PRO A 184 -12.64 -17.44 -1.06
CA PRO A 184 -12.87 -18.15 -2.30
C PRO A 184 -14.02 -19.13 -2.07
N ALA A 185 -14.96 -19.15 -3.02
CA ALA A 185 -15.98 -20.18 -3.12
C ALA A 185 -15.40 -21.57 -2.84
N ALA A 186 -16.10 -22.33 -2.00
CA ALA A 186 -15.76 -23.67 -1.62
C ALA A 186 -15.47 -24.56 -2.85
N VAL A 187 -14.26 -25.09 -2.93
CA VAL A 187 -14.01 -26.41 -3.52
C VAL A 187 -13.57 -27.31 -2.38
N ALA A 188 -14.53 -28.08 -1.90
CA ALA A 188 -14.31 -29.22 -1.05
C ALA A 188 -13.43 -30.24 -1.81
N SER A 189 -12.35 -30.68 -1.19
CA SER A 189 -11.82 -32.02 -1.40
C SER A 189 -11.07 -32.49 -0.17
N SER A 190 -11.82 -33.23 0.63
CA SER A 190 -11.33 -34.18 1.60
C SER A 190 -10.49 -35.25 0.91
N VAL A 191 -9.19 -35.33 1.22
CA VAL A 191 -8.52 -36.63 1.30
C VAL A 191 -7.49 -36.58 2.43
N ALA A 192 -7.61 -37.56 3.32
CA ALA A 192 -6.78 -37.79 4.49
C ALA A 192 -5.30 -38.06 4.13
N SER A 193 -4.44 -37.82 5.12
CA SER A 193 -3.00 -38.18 5.15
C SER A 193 -2.74 -39.66 4.85
N PRO A 194 -1.50 -40.05 4.48
CA PRO A 194 -0.56 -40.39 5.54
C PRO A 194 0.91 -39.99 5.32
N ILE A 195 1.61 -40.09 6.46
CA ILE A 195 3.05 -40.02 6.76
C ILE A 195 3.92 -40.86 5.81
N ALA A 196 5.09 -40.34 5.40
CA ALA A 196 6.43 -40.95 5.59
C ALA A 196 7.51 -40.50 4.55
N LYS A 197 8.62 -39.97 5.11
CA LYS A 197 10.03 -40.36 4.89
C LYS A 197 10.77 -40.00 3.58
N ALA A 198 11.73 -39.09 3.77
CA ALA A 198 13.13 -39.02 3.31
C ALA A 198 13.60 -39.58 1.95
N ALA A 199 14.29 -38.68 1.23
CA ALA A 199 15.55 -38.82 0.46
C ALA A 199 15.65 -39.89 -0.63
N THR A 200 16.03 -39.49 -1.86
CA THR A 200 17.34 -39.80 -2.49
C THR A 200 17.45 -39.12 -3.87
N THR A 201 18.70 -38.84 -4.19
CA THR A 201 19.43 -38.19 -5.28
C THR A 201 19.21 -38.69 -6.73
N ALA A 202 19.63 -37.82 -7.67
CA ALA A 202 20.10 -38.07 -9.05
C ALA A 202 19.02 -38.40 -10.12
N SER A 203 19.11 -38.04 -11.40
CA SER A 203 20.21 -37.57 -12.26
C SER A 203 19.64 -36.96 -13.56
N VAL A 204 20.52 -36.19 -14.21
CA VAL A 204 20.49 -35.51 -15.51
C VAL A 204 19.94 -36.33 -16.70
N SER A 205 19.24 -35.66 -17.61
CA SER A 205 19.36 -35.91 -19.05
C SER A 205 19.05 -34.66 -19.88
N VAL A 206 20.02 -34.32 -20.73
CA VAL A 206 19.99 -33.27 -21.76
C VAL A 206 19.21 -33.79 -22.96
N SER A 207 18.37 -32.96 -23.58
CA SER A 207 18.00 -33.14 -24.99
C SER A 207 17.81 -31.79 -25.68
N THR A 208 18.66 -31.59 -26.68
CA THR A 208 18.68 -30.56 -27.70
C THR A 208 17.48 -30.65 -28.65
N ALA A 209 16.92 -29.51 -29.07
CA ALA A 209 16.42 -29.29 -30.42
C ALA A 209 16.16 -27.80 -30.68
N ALA A 210 16.82 -27.26 -31.70
CA ALA A 210 16.53 -25.97 -32.30
C ALA A 210 15.27 -26.07 -33.20
N PRO A 211 14.65 -24.92 -33.53
CA PRO A 211 14.18 -24.75 -34.89
C PRO A 211 14.65 -23.45 -35.54
N ALA A 212 14.86 -23.56 -36.84
CA ALA A 212 15.20 -22.53 -37.80
C ALA A 212 14.12 -21.45 -37.89
N VAL A 213 14.54 -20.21 -38.14
CA VAL A 213 13.66 -19.11 -38.54
C VAL A 213 14.11 -18.62 -39.91
N THR A 214 13.31 -18.96 -40.92
CA THR A 214 13.34 -18.37 -42.26
C THR A 214 12.08 -17.54 -42.40
N SER A 215 12.21 -16.23 -42.53
CA SER A 215 11.21 -15.43 -43.24
C SER A 215 11.77 -14.06 -43.62
N SER A 216 11.62 -13.82 -44.91
CA SER A 216 12.07 -12.71 -45.74
C SER A 216 10.98 -11.64 -45.88
N SER A 217 11.42 -10.43 -46.28
CA SER A 217 10.66 -9.36 -46.94
C SER A 217 9.74 -8.54 -46.03
N SER A 218 9.55 -7.22 -46.18
CA SER A 218 9.88 -6.26 -47.24
C SER A 218 9.76 -4.85 -46.68
N VAL A 219 10.60 -3.96 -47.21
CA VAL A 219 10.58 -2.50 -47.01
C VAL A 219 9.25 -1.91 -47.52
N ALA A 220 8.57 -1.12 -46.69
CA ALA A 220 7.54 -0.19 -47.13
C ALA A 220 7.82 1.18 -46.49
N GLN A 221 8.27 2.08 -47.36
CA GLN A 221 8.54 3.48 -47.14
C GLN A 221 7.20 4.21 -47.01
N ILE A 222 6.97 4.92 -45.89
CA ILE A 222 5.85 5.86 -45.75
C ILE A 222 6.37 7.23 -45.31
N ASN A 223 5.87 8.23 -46.02
CA ASN A 223 6.33 9.61 -46.08
C ASN A 223 6.21 10.36 -44.74
N GLU A 224 7.20 11.20 -44.47
CA GLU A 224 7.20 12.18 -43.38
C GLU A 224 6.06 13.20 -43.57
N ALA A 225 5.20 13.28 -42.56
CA ALA A 225 4.41 14.47 -42.27
C ALA A 225 4.92 15.03 -40.92
N PRO A 226 5.03 16.36 -40.75
CA PRO A 226 5.64 16.93 -39.55
C PRO A 226 4.78 16.62 -38.33
N VAL A 227 5.29 15.72 -37.48
CA VAL A 227 4.72 15.48 -36.14
C VAL A 227 5.08 16.69 -35.30
N THR A 228 4.11 17.55 -35.07
CA THR A 228 4.18 18.62 -34.07
C THR A 228 4.52 17.98 -32.73
N LEU A 229 5.78 18.10 -32.31
CA LEU A 229 6.26 17.68 -31.01
C LEU A 229 5.58 18.59 -29.97
N VAL A 230 4.38 18.22 -29.53
CA VAL A 230 3.82 18.79 -28.30
C VAL A 230 4.63 18.18 -27.17
N THR A 231 5.72 18.84 -26.83
CA THR A 231 6.47 18.62 -25.61
C THR A 231 5.54 19.00 -24.45
N LYS A 232 4.63 18.08 -24.09
CA LYS A 232 3.87 18.18 -22.86
C LYS A 232 4.89 17.86 -21.78
N THR A 233 5.57 18.90 -21.31
CA THR A 233 6.35 18.89 -20.09
C THR A 233 5.44 18.29 -19.03
N ARG A 234 5.67 17.01 -18.70
CA ARG A 234 4.98 16.33 -17.61
C ARG A 234 5.42 17.04 -16.35
N THR A 235 4.62 18.01 -15.94
CA THR A 235 4.77 18.74 -14.69
C THR A 235 4.97 17.70 -13.60
N LYS A 236 6.06 17.86 -12.85
CA LYS A 236 6.42 16.99 -11.73
C LYS A 236 5.17 16.72 -10.89
N HIS A 237 4.82 15.45 -10.76
CA HIS A 237 3.76 14.93 -9.92
C HIS A 237 3.88 15.53 -8.51
N ALA A 238 3.07 16.54 -8.23
CA ALA A 238 3.07 17.30 -6.99
C ALA A 238 1.95 16.79 -6.08
N HIS A 239 1.96 15.50 -5.74
CA HIS A 239 0.93 14.90 -4.87
C HIS A 239 1.21 15.14 -3.37
N GLY A 240 2.34 15.75 -3.01
CA GLY A 240 2.63 16.20 -1.64
C GLY A 240 2.26 17.65 -1.32
N ARG A 241 1.60 18.39 -2.23
CA ARG A 241 1.43 19.85 -2.10
C ARG A 241 0.11 20.33 -1.50
N ARG A 242 -0.79 19.45 -1.05
CA ARG A 242 -2.11 19.85 -0.52
C ARG A 242 -2.27 19.76 1.00
N HIS A 243 -1.18 19.65 1.75
CA HIS A 243 -1.18 19.82 3.21
C HIS A 243 -0.38 21.05 3.65
N HIS A 244 -0.51 22.16 2.93
CA HIS A 244 -0.10 23.48 3.42
C HIS A 244 -1.28 24.14 4.13
N HIS A 245 -1.52 23.73 5.37
CA HIS A 245 -2.28 24.50 6.37
C HIS A 245 -1.51 24.52 7.68
#